data_AF-A0A0H5CHY3-F1
#
_entry.id   AF-A0A0H5CHY3-F1
#
_cell.length_a   1.000
_cell.length_b   1.000
_cell.length_c   1.000
_cell.angle_alpha   90.00
_cell.angle_beta   90.00
_cell.angle_gamma   90.00
#
_symmetry.space_group_name_H-M   'P 1'
#
loop_
_entity.id
_entity.type
_entity.pdbx_description
1 polymer ?
#
loop_
_entity_poly.entity_id
_entity_poly.type
_entity_poly.pdbx_seq_one_letter_code
_entity_poly.pdbx_strand_id
1 'polypeptide(L)'
;MLDETDLDDLRTGSWTAPAPAEIPALHASLRRWLGHPYFLKVTCDALAAGNGTIFPSAVDPLEAAAILLSEEIDRLAAADLYAVDPTMTAEALTAGAHLPDLSVESSELPSPQGFMVFSAPIGYSDAPGESVPIVACSWGRSPHCAPPGGAVWLTFWSAPDIEQLIRVGVWAGLTIDEVRRQVDQSGPALVWDDEALLCWSLARLRSL
;
A
#
# COMPACT_ATOMS: atom_id res chain seq x y z
N MET A 1 12.23 33.40 -9.48
CA MET A 1 13.19 32.57 -8.76
C MET A 1 12.49 32.25 -7.46
N LEU A 2 11.74 31.16 -7.48
CA LEU A 2 11.00 30.68 -6.31
C LEU A 2 12.00 29.96 -5.41
N ASP A 3 11.87 30.15 -4.11
CA ASP A 3 12.73 29.56 -3.09
C ASP A 3 12.59 28.04 -3.11
N GLU A 4 13.67 27.28 -2.91
CA GLU A 4 13.61 25.79 -2.92
C GLU A 4 12.68 25.27 -1.82
N THR A 5 12.44 26.07 -0.78
CA THR A 5 11.52 25.76 0.33
C THR A 5 10.04 25.85 -0.04
N ASP A 6 9.67 26.70 -1.02
CA ASP A 6 8.28 26.80 -1.51
C ASP A 6 7.90 25.64 -2.45
N LEU A 7 8.88 24.90 -2.97
CA LEU A 7 8.67 23.73 -3.84
C LEU A 7 8.45 22.43 -3.04
N ASP A 8 8.93 22.35 -1.79
CA ASP A 8 8.65 21.22 -0.90
C ASP A 8 7.21 21.28 -0.35
N ASP A 9 6.70 22.49 -0.07
CA ASP A 9 5.32 22.70 0.41
C ASP A 9 4.25 22.45 -0.67
N LEU A 10 4.63 22.43 -1.95
CA LEU A 10 3.72 22.17 -3.09
C LEU A 10 3.74 20.71 -3.58
N ARG A 11 4.59 19.84 -3.02
CA ARG A 11 4.74 18.43 -3.44
C ARG A 11 3.92 17.43 -2.63
N THR A 12 3.20 17.89 -1.60
CA THR A 12 2.48 17.00 -0.68
C THR A 12 0.97 17.10 -0.91
N GLY A 13 0.39 16.05 -1.50
CA GLY A 13 -1.03 15.77 -1.21
C GLY A 13 -1.16 15.71 0.32
N SER A 14 -1.93 16.61 0.93
CA SER A 14 -1.92 16.76 2.39
C SER A 14 -2.60 15.55 3.03
N TRP A 15 -1.82 14.53 3.33
CA TRP A 15 -2.27 13.40 4.12
C TRP A 15 -2.71 13.89 5.50
N THR A 16 -3.97 13.65 5.85
CA THR A 16 -4.47 13.82 7.21
C THR A 16 -4.81 12.45 7.73
N ALA A 17 -4.00 11.96 8.67
CA ALA A 17 -4.21 10.64 9.22
C ALA A 17 -5.55 10.56 9.98
N PRO A 18 -6.29 9.45 9.84
CA PRO A 18 -7.49 9.21 10.62
C PRO A 18 -7.15 9.12 12.11
N ALA A 19 -8.09 9.52 12.96
CA ALA A 19 -7.98 9.24 14.38
C ALA A 19 -7.93 7.71 14.60
N PRO A 20 -7.29 7.20 15.68
CA PRO A 20 -7.21 5.76 15.93
C PRO A 20 -8.58 5.06 15.94
N ALA A 21 -9.63 5.74 16.38
CA ALA A 21 -11.00 5.23 16.39
C ALA A 21 -11.62 5.06 14.99
N GLU A 22 -11.07 5.71 13.97
CA GLU A 22 -11.54 5.69 12.58
C GLU A 22 -10.81 4.63 11.73
N ILE A 23 -9.68 4.10 12.20
CA ILE A 23 -8.89 3.07 11.50
C ILE A 23 -9.73 1.81 11.17
N PRO A 24 -10.60 1.29 12.05
CA PRO A 24 -11.46 0.16 11.69
C PRO A 24 -12.40 0.46 10.50
N ALA A 25 -12.87 1.70 10.38
CA ALA A 25 -13.72 2.10 9.26
C ALA A 25 -12.92 2.24 7.95
N LEU A 26 -11.71 2.82 8.02
CA LEU A 26 -10.76 2.85 6.91
C LEU A 26 -10.44 1.44 6.42
N HIS A 27 -10.08 0.54 7.34
CA HIS A 27 -9.78 -0.86 7.07
C HIS A 27 -10.94 -1.61 6.38
N ALA A 28 -12.17 -1.44 6.87
CA ALA A 28 -13.34 -2.01 6.25
C ALA A 28 -13.60 -1.44 4.84
N SER A 29 -13.28 -0.16 4.61
CA SER A 29 -13.38 0.48 3.31
C SER A 29 -12.39 -0.12 2.30
N LEU A 30 -11.13 -0.30 2.69
CA LEU A 30 -10.10 -0.90 1.84
C LEU A 30 -10.48 -2.31 1.40
N ARG A 31 -10.92 -3.15 2.34
CA ARG A 31 -11.36 -4.52 2.02
C ARG A 31 -12.52 -4.54 1.03
N ARG A 32 -13.48 -3.62 1.18
CA ARG A 32 -14.59 -3.49 0.24
C ARG A 32 -14.09 -3.06 -1.14
N TRP A 33 -13.15 -2.12 -1.19
CA TRP A 33 -12.59 -1.62 -2.44
C TRP A 33 -11.80 -2.69 -3.21
N LEU A 34 -10.98 -3.47 -2.51
CA LEU A 34 -10.24 -4.58 -3.11
C LEU A 34 -11.15 -5.64 -3.73
N GLY A 35 -12.33 -5.88 -3.13
CA GLY A 35 -13.34 -6.78 -3.68
C GLY A 35 -14.14 -6.19 -4.84
N HIS A 36 -13.92 -4.94 -5.22
CA HIS A 36 -14.68 -4.28 -6.27
C HIS A 36 -14.21 -4.73 -7.67
N PRO A 37 -15.13 -5.07 -8.62
CA PRO A 37 -14.74 -5.57 -9.95
C PRO A 37 -13.85 -4.61 -10.75
N TYR A 38 -13.99 -3.30 -10.52
CA TYR A 38 -13.12 -2.30 -11.14
C TYR A 38 -11.65 -2.50 -10.72
N PHE A 39 -11.39 -2.79 -9.44
CA PHE A 39 -10.02 -2.95 -8.95
C PHE A 39 -9.39 -4.21 -9.52
N LEU A 40 -10.14 -5.32 -9.61
CA LEU A 40 -9.72 -6.52 -10.35
C LEU A 40 -9.31 -6.21 -11.79
N LYS A 41 -10.12 -5.41 -12.50
CA LYS A 41 -9.79 -5.01 -13.88
C LYS A 41 -8.49 -4.19 -13.93
N VAL A 42 -8.34 -3.19 -13.07
CA VAL A 42 -7.15 -2.33 -13.04
C VAL A 42 -5.90 -3.15 -12.72
N THR A 43 -5.95 -4.03 -11.72
CA THR A 43 -4.83 -4.93 -11.39
C THR A 43 -4.51 -5.88 -12.54
N CYS A 44 -5.53 -6.47 -13.19
CA CYS A 44 -5.33 -7.32 -14.36
C CYS A 44 -4.65 -6.58 -15.52
N ASP A 45 -5.09 -5.35 -15.82
CA ASP A 45 -4.51 -4.53 -16.88
C ASP A 45 -3.04 -4.17 -16.55
N ALA A 46 -2.74 -3.85 -15.29
CA ALA A 46 -1.38 -3.56 -14.83
C ALA A 46 -0.46 -4.78 -15.01
N LEU A 47 -0.89 -5.96 -14.55
CA LEU A 47 -0.12 -7.20 -14.69
C LEU A 47 0.07 -7.59 -16.17
N ALA A 48 -0.95 -7.41 -17.01
CA ALA A 48 -0.85 -7.67 -18.44
C ALA A 48 0.13 -6.73 -19.16
N ALA A 49 0.30 -5.51 -18.65
CA ALA A 49 1.31 -4.56 -19.10
C ALA A 49 2.72 -4.86 -18.55
N GLY A 50 2.88 -5.88 -17.69
CA GLY A 50 4.13 -6.20 -17.02
C GLY A 50 4.47 -5.26 -15.86
N ASN A 51 3.49 -4.51 -15.36
CA ASN A 51 3.65 -3.67 -14.17
C ASN A 51 3.40 -4.51 -12.92
N GLY A 52 4.21 -4.30 -11.88
CA GLY A 52 4.18 -5.05 -10.62
C GLY A 52 5.60 -5.53 -10.24
N THR A 53 5.89 -5.55 -8.95
CA THR A 53 7.19 -5.96 -8.42
C THR A 53 7.20 -7.47 -8.16
N ILE A 54 6.07 -8.05 -7.77
CA ILE A 54 5.95 -9.47 -7.39
C ILE A 54 4.77 -10.11 -8.11
N PHE A 55 5.04 -11.24 -8.79
CA PHE A 55 4.04 -11.99 -9.53
C PHE A 55 3.80 -13.37 -8.90
N PRO A 56 2.54 -13.80 -8.67
CA PRO A 56 2.26 -15.20 -8.41
C PRO A 56 2.61 -16.03 -9.65
N SER A 57 2.84 -17.34 -9.48
CA SER A 57 3.26 -18.24 -10.58
C SER A 57 2.16 -18.54 -11.62
N ALA A 58 1.14 -17.69 -11.73
CA ALA A 58 0.03 -17.85 -12.66
C ALA A 58 0.44 -17.47 -14.09
N VAL A 59 -0.13 -18.15 -15.08
CA VAL A 59 0.16 -17.91 -16.50
C VAL A 59 -0.70 -16.78 -17.07
N ASP A 60 -1.89 -16.56 -16.49
CA ASP A 60 -2.88 -15.59 -16.95
C ASP A 60 -2.93 -14.35 -16.03
N PRO A 61 -2.88 -13.12 -16.55
CA PRO A 61 -2.96 -11.90 -15.75
C PRO A 61 -4.22 -11.78 -14.90
N LEU A 62 -5.36 -12.30 -15.36
CA LEU A 62 -6.59 -12.28 -14.57
C LEU A 62 -6.50 -13.23 -13.37
N GLU A 63 -5.98 -14.43 -13.58
CA GLU A 63 -5.69 -15.38 -12.48
C GLU A 63 -4.69 -14.77 -11.48
N ALA A 64 -3.61 -14.15 -11.96
CA ALA A 64 -2.63 -13.49 -11.12
C ALA A 64 -3.24 -12.35 -10.30
N ALA A 65 -4.07 -11.50 -10.91
CA ALA A 65 -4.78 -10.42 -10.22
C ALA A 65 -5.74 -10.98 -9.16
N ALA A 66 -6.50 -12.03 -9.48
CA ALA A 66 -7.41 -12.67 -8.54
C ALA A 66 -6.67 -13.23 -7.32
N ILE A 67 -5.49 -13.85 -7.52
CA ILE A 67 -4.65 -14.35 -6.42
C ILE A 67 -4.19 -13.18 -5.53
N LEU A 68 -3.57 -12.15 -6.11
CA LEU A 68 -3.03 -11.02 -5.35
C LEU A 68 -4.11 -10.31 -4.53
N LEU A 69 -5.27 -10.06 -5.15
CA LEU A 69 -6.39 -9.39 -4.48
C LEU A 69 -7.02 -10.27 -3.40
N SER A 70 -7.19 -11.57 -3.65
CA SER A 70 -7.72 -12.49 -2.64
C SER A 70 -6.80 -12.57 -1.43
N GLU A 71 -5.49 -12.70 -1.65
CA GLU A 71 -4.54 -12.75 -0.53
C GLU A 71 -4.49 -11.44 0.26
N GLU A 72 -4.55 -10.28 -0.40
CA GLU A 72 -4.56 -9.00 0.33
C GLU A 72 -5.87 -8.81 1.11
N ILE A 73 -7.01 -9.20 0.54
CA ILE A 73 -8.30 -9.19 1.26
C ILE A 73 -8.22 -10.07 2.50
N ASP A 74 -7.63 -11.26 2.41
CA ASP A 74 -7.47 -12.19 3.53
C ASP A 74 -6.50 -11.65 4.58
N ARG A 75 -5.35 -11.10 4.16
CA ARG A 75 -4.37 -10.45 5.05
C ARG A 75 -5.02 -9.32 5.83
N LEU A 76 -5.74 -8.43 5.14
CA LEU A 76 -6.48 -7.35 5.80
C LEU A 76 -7.58 -7.94 6.70
N ALA A 77 -8.33 -8.95 6.27
CA ALA A 77 -9.41 -9.50 7.08
C ALA A 77 -8.97 -10.01 8.45
N ALA A 78 -7.74 -10.53 8.54
CA ALA A 78 -7.15 -11.05 9.77
C ALA A 78 -6.12 -10.11 10.41
N ALA A 79 -6.03 -8.86 9.94
CA ALA A 79 -5.04 -7.90 10.41
C ALA A 79 -5.36 -7.35 11.80
N ASP A 80 -4.36 -7.38 12.69
CA ASP A 80 -4.32 -6.48 13.84
C ASP A 80 -4.09 -5.03 13.36
N LEU A 81 -4.78 -4.07 13.99
CA LEU A 81 -4.79 -2.67 13.55
C LEU A 81 -3.89 -1.81 14.42
N TYR A 82 -3.02 -1.01 13.79
CA TYR A 82 -2.05 -0.15 14.45
C TYR A 82 -2.17 1.30 13.97
N ALA A 83 -2.09 2.24 14.91
CA ALA A 83 -1.95 3.67 14.65
C ALA A 83 -0.56 4.09 15.11
N VAL A 84 0.21 4.78 14.26
CA VAL A 84 1.55 5.25 14.59
C VAL A 84 1.55 6.77 14.70
N ASP A 85 1.88 7.27 15.89
CA ASP A 85 1.96 8.70 16.14
C ASP A 85 3.17 9.36 15.43
N PRO A 86 3.18 10.71 15.30
CA PRO A 86 4.19 11.38 14.47
C PRO A 86 5.61 11.20 14.98
N THR A 87 5.78 11.10 16.31
CA THR A 87 7.09 10.92 16.94
C THR A 87 7.64 9.55 16.58
N MET A 88 6.83 8.50 16.73
CA MET A 88 7.23 7.14 16.40
C MET A 88 7.52 6.98 14.89
N THR A 89 6.75 7.64 14.02
CA THR A 89 7.03 7.68 12.58
C THR A 89 8.40 8.31 12.30
N ALA A 90 8.70 9.48 12.89
CA ALA A 90 9.98 10.16 12.70
C ALA A 90 11.17 9.36 13.22
N GLU A 91 11.02 8.72 14.39
CA GLU A 91 12.04 7.82 14.95
C GLU A 91 12.27 6.61 14.06
N ALA A 92 11.21 5.97 13.55
CA ALA A 92 11.30 4.82 12.66
C ALA A 92 12.01 5.18 11.35
N LEU A 93 11.72 6.36 10.76
CA LEU A 93 12.41 6.83 9.56
C LEU A 93 13.90 7.09 9.81
N THR A 94 14.20 7.75 10.94
CA THR A 94 15.59 8.00 11.34
C THR A 94 16.35 6.70 11.56
N ALA A 95 15.75 5.73 12.24
CA ALA A 95 16.34 4.42 12.44
C ALA A 95 16.53 3.68 11.11
N GLY A 96 15.48 3.63 10.28
CA GLY A 96 15.46 2.94 8.99
C GLY A 96 16.59 3.38 8.05
N ALA A 97 16.91 4.68 8.01
CA ALA A 97 18.01 5.20 7.21
C ALA A 97 19.41 4.67 7.59
N HIS A 98 19.55 4.09 8.79
CA HIS A 98 20.82 3.59 9.32
C HIS A 98 20.80 2.07 9.58
N LEU A 99 19.66 1.40 9.35
CA LEU A 99 19.58 -0.04 9.52
C LEU A 99 20.37 -0.73 8.40
N PRO A 100 21.19 -1.75 8.74
CA PRO A 100 21.77 -2.60 7.71
C PRO A 100 20.68 -3.41 7.01
N ASP A 101 21.01 -4.02 5.87
CA ASP A 101 20.14 -5.02 5.24
C ASP A 101 19.93 -6.20 6.21
N LEU A 102 18.78 -6.23 6.87
CA LEU A 102 18.43 -7.24 7.87
C LEU A 102 17.39 -8.20 7.31
N SER A 103 17.58 -9.48 7.59
CA SER A 103 16.49 -10.46 7.46
C SER A 103 15.60 -10.34 8.69
N VAL A 104 14.29 -10.25 8.47
CA VAL A 104 13.30 -10.25 9.55
C VAL A 104 13.03 -11.69 10.00
N GLU A 105 12.86 -11.92 11.29
CA GLU A 105 12.33 -13.15 11.85
C GLU A 105 10.82 -12.98 12.10
N SER A 106 10.04 -14.05 11.92
CA SER A 106 8.58 -13.96 12.08
C SER A 106 8.14 -13.53 13.50
N SER A 107 8.97 -13.80 14.51
CA SER A 107 8.75 -13.38 15.90
C SER A 107 9.03 -11.90 16.16
N GLU A 108 9.65 -11.19 15.21
CA GLU A 108 9.93 -9.75 15.32
C GLU A 108 8.76 -8.90 14.83
N LEU A 109 7.79 -9.50 14.13
CA LEU A 109 6.57 -8.81 13.74
C LEU A 109 5.65 -8.63 14.96
N PRO A 110 4.95 -7.50 15.06
CA PRO A 110 4.02 -7.25 16.17
C PRO A 110 2.78 -8.17 16.11
N SER A 111 2.46 -8.69 14.93
CA SER A 111 1.45 -9.72 14.71
C SER A 111 1.74 -10.52 13.43
N PRO A 112 1.14 -11.72 13.26
CA PRO A 112 1.28 -12.50 12.02
C PRO A 112 0.73 -11.79 10.79
N GLN A 113 -0.32 -10.99 10.96
CA GLN A 113 -0.97 -10.18 9.94
C GLN A 113 -1.37 -8.85 10.57
N GLY A 114 -1.09 -7.74 9.91
CA GLY A 114 -1.44 -6.44 10.45
C GLY A 114 -1.58 -5.36 9.41
N PHE A 115 -2.18 -4.26 9.85
CA PHE A 115 -2.39 -3.05 9.07
C PHE A 115 -2.04 -1.85 9.94
N MET A 116 -1.09 -1.05 9.49
CA MET A 116 -0.52 0.06 10.22
C MET A 116 -0.72 1.35 9.43
N VAL A 117 -1.31 2.35 10.08
CA VAL A 117 -1.53 3.68 9.50
C VAL A 117 -0.58 4.66 10.19
N PHE A 118 0.18 5.40 9.38
CA PHE A 118 1.13 6.38 9.85
C PHE A 118 0.50 7.77 9.87
N SER A 119 0.80 8.51 10.93
CA SER A 119 0.35 9.90 11.07
C SER A 119 1.07 10.88 10.15
N ALA A 120 2.27 10.51 9.70
CA ALA A 120 3.05 11.22 8.69
C ALA A 120 3.50 10.24 7.59
N PRO A 121 3.76 10.70 6.35
CA PRO A 121 4.27 9.84 5.29
C PRO A 121 5.59 9.16 5.68
N ILE A 122 5.74 7.88 5.34
CA ILE A 122 6.98 7.11 5.56
C ILE A 122 7.92 7.10 4.34
N GLY A 123 7.50 7.77 3.28
CA GLY A 123 8.17 7.79 2.00
C GLY A 123 7.21 8.32 0.94
N TYR A 124 7.69 8.37 -0.28
CA TYR A 124 6.90 8.77 -1.42
C TYR A 124 7.17 7.82 -2.57
N SER A 125 6.13 7.52 -3.34
CA SER A 125 6.28 6.77 -4.57
C SER A 125 6.72 7.68 -5.71
N ASP A 126 7.67 7.18 -6.50
CA ASP A 126 8.20 7.87 -7.67
C ASP A 126 7.34 7.54 -8.90
N ALA A 127 6.09 8.01 -8.89
CA ALA A 127 5.27 7.99 -10.10
C ALA A 127 5.75 9.09 -11.08
N PRO A 128 5.75 8.87 -12.41
CA PRO A 128 6.20 9.89 -13.35
C PRO A 128 5.42 11.21 -13.22
N GLY A 129 6.07 12.23 -12.67
CA GLY A 129 5.56 13.60 -12.59
C GLY A 129 4.96 14.02 -11.25
N GLU A 130 4.80 13.11 -10.27
CA GLU A 130 4.21 13.42 -8.95
C GLU A 130 4.74 12.50 -7.86
N SER A 131 4.82 13.03 -6.64
CA SER A 131 5.31 12.32 -5.45
C SER A 131 4.10 12.01 -4.57
N VAL A 132 3.69 10.74 -4.50
CA VAL A 132 2.49 10.35 -3.72
C VAL A 132 2.94 9.82 -2.36
N PRO A 133 2.41 10.35 -1.24
CA PRO A 133 2.87 9.94 0.08
C PRO A 133 2.40 8.52 0.41
N ILE A 134 3.34 7.68 0.85
CA ILE A 134 3.09 6.35 1.41
C ILE A 134 2.73 6.53 2.89
N VAL A 135 1.53 6.12 3.28
CA VAL A 135 0.90 6.49 4.57
C VAL A 135 0.35 5.31 5.36
N ALA A 136 0.31 4.12 4.78
CA ALA A 136 0.01 2.90 5.51
C ALA A 136 0.76 1.71 4.92
N CYS A 137 0.86 0.64 5.70
CA CYS A 137 1.29 -0.65 5.22
C CYS A 137 0.41 -1.76 5.80
N SER A 138 0.19 -2.82 5.02
CA SER A 138 -0.31 -4.10 5.52
C SER A 138 0.74 -5.16 5.33
N TRP A 139 0.73 -6.16 6.21
CA TRP A 139 1.62 -7.31 6.09
C TRP A 139 0.94 -8.61 6.42
N GLY A 140 1.54 -9.69 5.94
CA GLY A 140 1.13 -11.05 6.26
C GLY A 140 1.85 -12.06 5.40
N ARG A 141 1.41 -13.32 5.45
CA ARG A 141 1.96 -14.35 4.57
C ARG A 141 1.39 -14.19 3.16
N SER A 142 2.17 -14.60 2.16
CA SER A 142 1.70 -14.81 0.79
C SER A 142 2.00 -16.25 0.37
N PRO A 143 1.05 -17.19 0.51
CA PRO A 143 1.26 -18.58 0.11
C PRO A 143 1.68 -18.76 -1.36
N HIS A 144 1.24 -17.87 -2.26
CA HIS A 144 1.51 -18.00 -3.69
C HIS A 144 2.82 -17.34 -4.14
N CYS A 145 3.34 -16.36 -3.38
CA CYS A 145 4.57 -15.66 -3.72
C CYS A 145 5.75 -15.98 -2.78
N ALA A 146 5.50 -16.54 -1.59
CA ALA A 146 6.58 -16.84 -0.64
C ALA A 146 7.44 -18.03 -1.12
N PRO A 147 8.78 -17.94 -0.99
CA PRO A 147 9.67 -19.06 -1.25
C PRO A 147 9.52 -20.19 -0.19
N PRO A 148 10.11 -21.37 -0.40
CA PRO A 148 10.05 -22.51 0.55
C PRO A 148 10.52 -22.21 1.98
N GLY A 149 11.32 -21.16 2.18
CA GLY A 149 11.74 -20.70 3.51
C GLY A 149 10.75 -19.75 4.21
N GLY A 150 9.67 -19.38 3.51
CA GLY A 150 8.70 -18.39 3.95
C GLY A 150 9.19 -16.96 3.82
N ALA A 151 8.22 -16.05 3.75
CA ALA A 151 8.44 -14.61 3.72
C ALA A 151 7.22 -13.90 4.31
N VAL A 152 7.41 -12.62 4.65
CA VAL A 152 6.32 -11.67 4.84
C VAL A 152 6.15 -10.85 3.58
N TRP A 153 4.92 -10.79 3.10
CA TRP A 153 4.46 -9.84 2.11
C TRP A 153 4.13 -8.53 2.81
N LEU A 154 4.56 -7.41 2.22
CA LEU A 154 4.13 -6.07 2.58
C LEU A 154 3.45 -5.41 1.38
N THR A 155 2.31 -4.78 1.65
CA THR A 155 1.64 -3.88 0.71
C THR A 155 1.77 -2.46 1.24
N PHE A 156 2.26 -1.54 0.42
CA PHE A 156 2.34 -0.12 0.73
C PHE A 156 1.12 0.60 0.17
N TRP A 157 0.56 1.48 0.99
CA TRP A 157 -0.65 2.21 0.68
C TRP A 157 -0.37 3.70 0.65
N SER A 158 -0.71 4.32 -0.47
CA SER A 158 -0.56 5.75 -0.68
C SER A 158 -1.87 6.49 -0.46
N ALA A 159 -1.77 7.75 -0.02
CA ALA A 159 -2.93 8.63 -0.04
C ALA A 159 -3.39 8.84 -1.49
N PRO A 160 -4.70 8.85 -1.78
CA PRO A 160 -5.17 9.02 -3.14
C PRO A 160 -4.84 10.44 -3.63
N ASP A 161 -4.20 10.55 -4.80
CA ASP A 161 -4.03 11.83 -5.48
C ASP A 161 -5.34 12.22 -6.17
N ILE A 162 -6.17 12.97 -5.45
CA ILE A 162 -7.49 13.39 -5.93
C ILE A 162 -7.36 14.28 -7.17
N GLU A 163 -6.31 15.10 -7.27
CA GLU A 163 -6.10 15.94 -8.44
C GLU A 163 -5.76 15.11 -9.67
N GLN A 164 -4.92 14.09 -9.50
CA GLN A 164 -4.60 13.14 -10.57
C GLN A 164 -5.85 12.37 -11.01
N LEU A 165 -6.66 11.89 -10.05
CA LEU A 165 -7.94 11.23 -10.38
C LEU A 165 -8.87 12.16 -11.16
N ILE A 166 -8.95 13.44 -10.78
CA ILE A 166 -9.69 14.46 -11.54
C ILE A 166 -9.10 14.64 -12.93
N ARG A 167 -7.77 14.78 -13.08
CA ARG A 167 -7.10 14.94 -14.39
C ARG A 167 -7.38 13.77 -15.31
N VAL A 168 -7.25 12.53 -14.81
CA VAL A 168 -7.52 11.30 -15.56
C VAL A 168 -8.98 11.23 -15.97
N GLY A 169 -9.91 11.52 -15.06
CA GLY A 169 -11.34 11.50 -15.36
C GLY A 169 -11.74 12.55 -16.40
N VAL A 170 -11.18 13.76 -16.32
CA VAL A 170 -11.39 14.82 -17.32
C VAL A 170 -10.81 14.44 -18.68
N TRP A 171 -9.61 13.84 -18.71
CA TRP A 171 -9.02 13.32 -19.94
C TRP A 171 -9.86 12.21 -20.57
N ALA A 172 -10.53 11.40 -19.73
CA ALA A 172 -11.49 10.39 -20.14
C ALA A 172 -12.87 10.95 -20.54
N GLY A 173 -13.06 12.28 -20.53
CA GLY A 173 -14.27 12.96 -20.99
C GLY A 173 -15.34 13.20 -19.93
N LEU A 174 -15.03 13.01 -18.64
CA LEU A 174 -15.92 13.34 -17.53
C LEU A 174 -15.81 14.82 -17.14
N THR A 175 -16.87 15.38 -16.55
CA THR A 175 -16.78 16.69 -15.90
C THR A 175 -16.09 16.59 -14.53
N ILE A 176 -15.48 17.69 -14.06
CA ILE A 176 -14.85 17.74 -12.74
C ILE A 176 -15.84 17.34 -11.63
N ASP A 177 -17.09 17.80 -11.72
CA ASP A 177 -18.13 17.49 -10.72
C ASP A 177 -18.52 16.01 -10.71
N GLU A 178 -18.51 15.35 -11.87
CA GLU A 178 -18.75 13.91 -11.96
C GLU A 178 -17.60 13.12 -11.34
N VAL A 179 -16.35 13.50 -11.62
CA VAL A 179 -15.19 12.82 -11.04
C VAL A 179 -15.13 13.01 -9.53
N ARG A 180 -15.34 14.24 -9.03
CA ARG A 180 -15.42 14.51 -7.59
C ARG A 180 -16.50 13.68 -6.91
N ARG A 181 -17.70 13.62 -7.51
CA ARG A 181 -18.79 12.80 -6.98
C ARG A 181 -18.43 11.32 -6.94
N GLN A 182 -17.73 10.81 -7.96
CA GLN A 182 -17.26 9.41 -7.98
C GLN A 182 -16.20 9.14 -6.92
N VAL A 183 -15.24 10.05 -6.75
CA VAL A 183 -14.22 9.98 -5.69
C VAL A 183 -14.88 10.01 -4.31
N ASP A 184 -15.79 10.94 -4.07
CA ASP A 184 -16.45 11.10 -2.76
C ASP A 184 -17.35 9.90 -2.41
N GLN A 185 -18.00 9.29 -3.40
CA GLN A 185 -18.95 8.20 -3.18
C GLN A 185 -18.30 6.81 -3.16
N SER A 186 -17.18 6.66 -3.87
CA SER A 186 -16.67 5.34 -4.25
C SER A 186 -15.17 5.29 -4.45
N GLY A 187 -14.44 6.39 -4.21
CA GLY A 187 -13.00 6.40 -4.31
C GLY A 187 -12.33 5.51 -3.25
N PRO A 188 -11.16 4.92 -3.57
CA PRO A 188 -10.36 4.25 -2.56
C PRO A 188 -9.95 5.23 -1.47
N ALA A 189 -10.08 4.81 -0.21
CA ALA A 189 -9.57 5.59 0.91
C ALA A 189 -8.04 5.64 0.93
N LEU A 190 -7.38 4.59 0.42
CA LEU A 190 -5.96 4.52 0.10
C LEU A 190 -5.76 3.68 -1.18
N VAL A 191 -4.71 3.97 -1.93
CA VAL A 191 -4.37 3.28 -3.18
C VAL A 191 -3.23 2.31 -2.91
N TRP A 192 -3.32 1.09 -3.46
CA TRP A 192 -2.21 0.14 -3.47
C TRP A 192 -1.11 0.73 -4.36
N ASP A 193 0.06 0.97 -3.77
CA ASP A 193 1.14 1.70 -4.41
C ASP A 193 2.30 0.78 -4.83
N ASP A 194 2.84 0.02 -3.89
CA ASP A 194 3.96 -0.90 -4.12
C ASP A 194 3.88 -2.10 -3.18
N GLU A 195 4.74 -3.10 -3.41
CA GLU A 195 4.83 -4.30 -2.60
C GLU A 195 6.28 -4.74 -2.37
N ALA A 196 6.51 -5.36 -1.22
CA ALA A 196 7.79 -5.96 -0.89
C ALA A 196 7.61 -7.37 -0.33
N LEU A 197 8.60 -8.23 -0.60
CA LEU A 197 8.68 -9.57 -0.03
C LEU A 197 9.96 -9.68 0.80
N LEU A 198 9.81 -9.81 2.12
CA LEU A 198 10.93 -10.01 3.02
C LEU A 198 11.02 -11.48 3.42
N CYS A 199 12.03 -12.17 2.91
CA CYS A 199 12.30 -13.56 3.26
C CYS A 199 12.68 -13.69 4.73
N TRP A 200 12.17 -14.72 5.39
CA TRP A 200 12.61 -15.03 6.74
C TRP A 200 14.09 -15.39 6.73
N SER A 201 14.79 -14.98 7.78
CA SER A 201 16.15 -15.42 8.03
C SER A 201 16.25 -16.96 7.98
N LEU A 202 17.18 -17.46 7.16
CA LEU A 202 17.41 -18.90 6.99
C LEU A 202 17.98 -19.57 8.25
N ALA A 203 18.29 -18.80 9.31
CA ALA A 203 18.97 -19.29 10.51
C ALA A 203 18.17 -20.38 11.27
N ARG A 204 16.84 -20.45 11.12
CA ARG A 204 15.99 -21.42 11.84
C ARG A 204 15.40 -22.58 11.03
N LEU A 205 15.51 -22.58 9.70
CA LEU A 205 14.93 -23.66 8.88
C LEU A 205 15.70 -25.00 8.94
N ARG A 206 16.76 -25.09 9.77
CA ARG A 206 17.55 -26.31 9.96
C ARG A 206 17.15 -27.16 11.17
N SER A 207 16.06 -26.85 11.87
CA SER A 207 15.71 -27.55 13.11
C SER A 207 14.24 -27.98 13.23
N LEU A 208 13.66 -28.54 12.17
CA LEU A 208 12.41 -29.32 12.21
C LEU A 208 12.63 -30.72 11.64
#